data_AF-M8BV44-F1
#
_entry.id   AF-M8BV44-F1
#
_cell.length_a   1.000
_cell.length_b   1.000
_cell.length_c   1.000
_cell.angle_alpha   90.00
_cell.angle_beta   90.00
_cell.angle_gamma   90.00
#
_symmetry.space_group_name_H-M   'P 1'
#
loop_
_entity.id
_entity.type
_entity.pdbx_description
1 polymer ?
#
loop_
_entity_poly.entity_id
_entity_poly.type
_entity_poly.pdbx_seq_one_letter_code
_entity_poly.pdbx_strand_id
1 'polypeptide(L)' 'MALGLDTGIPWVMCRQTDAPEQILDTCNAFYCDGFEPNSYNKPKIWTEDWDGWCFAV' A
#
# COMPACT_ATOMS: atom_id res chain seq x y z
N MET A 1 8.53 -5.85 -14.99
CA MET A 1 7.99 -5.47 -13.66
C MET A 1 8.75 -4.27 -13.14
N ALA A 2 8.13 -3.44 -12.28
CA ALA A 2 8.77 -2.27 -11.67
C ALA A 2 10.08 -2.61 -10.95
N LEU A 3 10.19 -3.82 -10.39
CA LEU A 3 11.40 -4.33 -9.75
C LEU A 3 12.65 -4.32 -10.66
N GLY A 4 12.50 -4.44 -11.98
CA GLY A 4 13.63 -4.47 -12.92
C GLY A 4 14.21 -3.10 -13.28
N LEU A 5 13.73 -2.03 -12.62
CA LEU A 5 14.25 -0.67 -12.82
C LEU A 5 15.40 -0.33 -11.84
N ASP A 6 15.73 -1.24 -10.91
CA ASP A 6 16.86 -1.14 -9.98
C ASP A 6 16.99 0.22 -9.27
N THR A 7 15.87 0.74 -8.76
CA THR A 7 15.79 2.05 -8.11
C THR A 7 16.51 2.11 -6.76
N GLY A 8 16.92 0.97 -6.19
CA GLY A 8 17.61 0.88 -4.90
C GLY A 8 16.73 1.16 -3.68
N ILE A 9 15.42 1.34 -3.87
CA ILE A 9 14.45 1.60 -2.81
C ILE A 9 13.24 0.65 -2.93
N PRO A 10 12.48 0.42 -1.84
CA PRO A 10 11.30 -0.45 -1.87
C PRO A 10 10.20 0.08 -2.80
N TRP A 11 9.45 -0.85 -3.38
CA TRP A 11 8.22 -0.55 -4.12
C TRP A 11 6.99 -0.76 -3.24
N VAL A 12 5.96 0.05 -3.51
CA VAL A 12 4.69 0.03 -2.78
C VAL A 12 3.54 -0.15 -3.78
N MET A 13 2.55 -0.95 -3.42
CA MET A 13 1.25 -1.05 -4.10
C MET A 13 0.12 -0.84 -3.08
N CYS A 14 -0.80 0.07 -3.38
CA CYS A 14 -1.96 0.35 -2.54
C CYS A 14 -3.11 -0.60 -2.84
N ARG A 15 -3.85 -1.00 -1.79
CA ARG A 15 -5.05 -1.85 -1.88
C ARG A 15 -4.82 -3.17 -2.63
N GLN A 16 -3.61 -3.74 -2.54
CA GLN A 16 -3.22 -4.94 -3.28
C GLN A 16 -2.74 -6.05 -2.34
N THR A 17 -3.65 -6.92 -1.91
CA THR A 17 -3.36 -8.00 -0.93
C THR A 17 -2.49 -9.12 -1.49
N ASP A 18 -2.42 -9.28 -2.80
CA ASP A 18 -1.60 -10.29 -3.49
C ASP A 18 -0.29 -9.71 -4.03
N ALA A 19 0.15 -8.54 -3.53
CA ALA A 19 1.42 -7.95 -3.92
C ALA A 19 2.57 -8.96 -3.72
N PRO A 20 3.48 -9.09 -4.70
CA PRO A 20 4.67 -9.93 -4.57
C PRO A 20 5.45 -9.65 -3.28
N GLU A 21 6.18 -10.64 -2.75
CA GLU A 21 6.85 -10.52 -1.44
C GLU A 21 7.81 -9.32 -1.34
N GLN A 22 8.43 -8.93 -2.45
CA GLN A 22 9.36 -7.80 -2.53
C GLN A 22 8.67 -6.43 -2.56
N ILE A 23 7.34 -6.41 -2.70
CA ILE A 23 6.52 -5.19 -2.81
C ILE A 23 5.68 -5.06 -1.54
N LEU A 24 5.66 -3.86 -0.97
CA LEU A 24 4.87 -3.55 0.20
C LEU A 24 3.41 -3.30 -0.21
N ASP A 25 2.49 -4.07 0.34
CA ASP A 25 1.06 -3.81 0.23
C ASP A 25 0.61 -2.82 1.31
N THR A 26 -0.29 -1.91 0.93
CA THR A 26 -0.65 -0.76 1.79
C THR A 26 -2.15 -0.48 1.77
N CYS A 27 -2.61 0.28 2.76
CA CYS A 27 -4.03 0.61 2.95
C CYS A 27 -4.36 2.05 2.53
N ASN A 28 -5.57 2.23 1.99
CA ASN A 28 -6.15 3.53 1.60
C ASN A 28 -7.57 3.56 2.12
N ALA A 29 -7.89 4.28 3.18
CA ALA A 29 -9.25 4.32 3.72
C ALA A 29 -9.40 5.55 4.61
N PHE A 30 -10.59 5.77 5.17
CA PHE A 30 -10.77 6.64 6.34
C PHE A 30 -10.14 6.05 7.60
N TYR A 31 -10.11 4.73 7.72
CA TYR A 31 -9.54 4.01 8.86
C TYR A 31 -8.82 2.75 8.38
N CYS A 32 -7.57 2.60 8.77
CA CYS A 32 -6.71 1.44 8.47
C CYS A 32 -6.22 0.72 9.73
N ASP A 33 -6.87 0.94 10.88
CA ASP A 33 -6.57 0.30 12.16
C ASP A 33 -6.70 -1.23 12.09
N GLY A 34 -7.62 -1.75 11.28
CA GLY A 34 -7.77 -3.19 11.02
C GLY A 34 -6.91 -3.77 9.89
N PHE A 35 -6.13 -2.96 9.18
CA PHE A 35 -5.32 -3.46 8.05
C PHE A 35 -4.14 -4.32 8.56
N GLU A 36 -3.89 -5.46 7.93
CA GLU A 36 -2.66 -6.23 8.13
C GLU A 36 -2.02 -6.44 6.75
N PRO A 37 -0.70 -6.21 6.62
CA PRO A 37 -0.02 -6.49 5.38
C PRO A 37 -0.04 -8.00 5.10
N ASN A 38 0.14 -8.38 3.84
CA ASN A 38 0.02 -9.77 3.40
C ASN A 38 1.13 -10.71 3.90
N SER A 39 2.14 -10.17 4.59
CA SER A 39 3.26 -10.89 5.21
C SER A 39 3.65 -10.21 6.52
N TYR A 40 3.94 -11.00 7.56
CA TYR A 40 4.36 -10.50 8.88
C TYR A 40 5.69 -9.74 8.87
N ASN A 41 6.49 -9.88 7.81
CA ASN A 41 7.77 -9.19 7.66
C ASN A 41 7.63 -7.80 7.05
N LYS A 42 6.42 -7.41 6.64
CA LYS A 42 6.15 -6.12 6.01
C LYS A 42 5.60 -5.13 7.05
N PRO A 43 6.01 -3.85 6.99
CA PRO A 43 5.42 -2.82 7.83
C PRO A 43 3.97 -2.54 7.44
N LYS A 44 3.16 -2.16 8.43
CA LYS A 44 1.82 -1.63 8.20
C LYS A 44 1.91 -0.17 7.78
N ILE A 45 1.52 0.14 6.54
CA ILE A 45 1.58 1.49 5.98
C ILE A 45 0.20 1.92 5.46
N TRP A 46 -0.16 3.16 5.79
CA TRP A 46 -1.34 3.85 5.32
C TRP A 46 -0.91 4.91 4.31
N THR A 47 -1.16 4.66 3.02
CA THR A 47 -0.68 5.54 1.94
C THR A 47 -1.67 6.65 1.61
N GLU A 48 -2.97 6.41 1.80
CA GLU A 48 -4.01 7.44 1.64
C GLU A 48 -4.96 7.47 2.83
N ASP A 49 -4.70 8.40 3.74
CA ASP A 49 -5.65 8.82 4.78
C ASP A 49 -6.69 9.74 4.14
N TRP A 50 -7.89 9.20 3.94
CA TRP A 50 -8.97 9.94 3.32
C TRP A 50 -9.47 11.02 4.28
N ASP A 51 -9.03 12.24 4.07
CA ASP A 51 -9.42 13.44 4.84
C ASP A 51 -10.73 14.09 4.32
N GLY A 52 -11.30 13.53 3.25
CA GLY A 52 -12.51 14.03 2.62
C GLY A 52 -12.94 13.18 1.42
N TRP A 53 -13.87 13.72 0.63
CA TRP A 53 -14.34 13.05 -0.58
C TRP A 53 -14.52 14.06 -1.71
N CYS A 54 -14.14 13.67 -2.92
CA CYS A 54 -14.36 14.49 -4.11
C CYS A 54 -15.85 14.50 -4.46
N PHE A 55 -16.44 15.69 -4.60
CA PHE A 55 -17.71 15.82 -5.28
C PHE A 55 -17.45 15.79 -6.79
N ALA A 56 -17.72 14.64 -7.42
CA ALA A 56 -17.77 14.55 -8.86
C ALA A 56 -19.05 15.24 -9.34
N VAL A 57 -18.88 16.35 -10.08
CA VAL A 57 -19.94 17.04 -10.81
C VAL A 57 -19.94 16.58 -12.26
#